data_AF-A0A336N9G4-F1
#
_entry.id   AF-A0A336N9G4-F1
#
_cell.length_a   1.000
_cell.length_b   1.000
_cell.length_c   1.000
_cell.angle_alpha   90.00
_cell.angle_beta   90.00
_cell.angle_gamma   90.00
#
_symmetry.space_group_name_H-M   'P 1'
#
loop_
_entity.id
_entity.type
_entity.pdbx_description
1 polymer ?
#
loop_
_entity_poly.entity_id
_entity_poly.type
_entity_poly.pdbx_seq_one_letter_code
_entity_poly.pdbx_strand_id
1 'polypeptide(L)'
;MVDQGTRYGMPTMAVTGVGKDMARDQRYFSLASRIAAEMGAHIIKTYYVDTGFERVTAGCPVPIVIAGGKKLPEQEALDMCYKAIDQGASGVDMGRNIFQSEAPIAMLKAVHAIVHGGENTEKAYQLYLHEKNA
;
A
#
# COMPACT_ATOMS: atom_id res chain seq x y z
N MET A 1 1.98 -22.37 3.84
CA MET A 1 2.25 -21.70 2.54
C MET A 1 3.73 -21.45 2.34
N VAL A 2 4.43 -20.80 3.28
CA VAL A 2 5.89 -20.54 3.20
C VAL A 2 6.71 -21.82 2.93
N ASP A 3 6.49 -22.91 3.67
CA ASP A 3 7.22 -24.17 3.47
C ASP A 3 7.08 -24.72 2.05
N GLN A 4 5.86 -24.70 1.50
CA GLN A 4 5.59 -25.17 0.15
C GLN A 4 6.18 -24.20 -0.88
N GLY A 5 5.96 -22.89 -0.72
CA GLY A 5 6.50 -21.89 -1.64
C GLY A 5 8.02 -21.95 -1.74
N THR A 6 8.71 -22.07 -0.61
CA THR A 6 10.18 -22.16 -0.55
C THR A 6 10.72 -23.35 -1.32
N ARG A 7 10.07 -24.53 -1.24
CA ARG A 7 10.48 -25.73 -1.99
C ARG A 7 10.44 -25.54 -3.52
N TYR A 8 9.61 -24.62 -4.01
CA TYR A 8 9.42 -24.35 -5.43
C TYR A 8 9.91 -22.97 -5.86
N GLY A 9 10.63 -22.23 -5.00
CA GLY A 9 11.09 -20.87 -5.30
C GLY A 9 9.95 -19.86 -5.49
N MET A 10 8.78 -20.09 -4.89
CA MET A 10 7.60 -19.23 -5.00
C MET A 10 7.46 -18.33 -3.76
N PRO A 11 7.59 -16.99 -3.89
CA PRO A 11 7.43 -16.06 -2.77
C PRO A 11 6.02 -16.13 -2.18
N THR A 12 5.92 -15.91 -0.86
CA THR A 12 4.63 -15.83 -0.16
C THR A 12 4.39 -14.40 0.31
N MET A 13 3.24 -13.83 -0.05
CA MET A 13 2.75 -12.57 0.52
C MET A 13 1.78 -12.84 1.67
N ALA A 14 2.02 -12.22 2.83
CA ALA A 14 1.09 -12.25 3.95
C ALA A 14 0.27 -10.95 3.98
N VAL A 15 -1.04 -11.07 4.12
CA VAL A 15 -1.96 -9.94 4.15
C VAL A 15 -2.56 -9.81 5.54
N THR A 16 -2.41 -8.64 6.16
CA THR A 16 -3.01 -8.38 7.48
C THR A 16 -4.52 -8.14 7.33
N GLY A 17 -5.31 -9.18 7.57
CA GLY A 17 -6.77 -9.08 7.66
C GLY A 17 -7.19 -8.44 8.98
N VAL A 18 -8.12 -7.47 8.93
CA VAL A 18 -8.60 -6.78 10.13
C VAL A 18 -10.11 -6.94 10.27
N GLY A 19 -10.55 -7.31 11.47
CA GLY A 19 -11.96 -7.36 11.84
C GLY A 19 -12.61 -5.97 11.86
N LYS A 20 -13.95 -5.94 11.97
CA LYS A 20 -14.72 -4.69 11.98
C LYS A 20 -14.45 -3.85 13.23
N ASP A 21 -14.34 -4.51 14.39
CA ASP A 21 -14.29 -3.85 15.71
C ASP A 21 -12.87 -3.81 16.30
N MET A 22 -11.84 -3.96 15.45
CA MET A 22 -10.45 -3.93 15.87
C MET A 22 -9.82 -2.56 15.65
N ALA A 23 -8.98 -2.13 16.59
CA ALA A 23 -8.14 -0.96 16.43
C ALA A 23 -7.18 -1.14 15.24
N ARG A 24 -6.99 -0.07 14.47
CA ARG A 24 -6.12 -0.01 13.29
C ARG A 24 -5.02 1.02 13.52
N ASP A 25 -4.11 0.69 14.43
CA ASP A 25 -3.02 1.57 14.83
C ASP A 25 -1.64 1.00 14.46
N GLN A 26 -0.62 1.85 14.59
CA GLN A 26 0.77 1.50 14.34
C GLN A 26 1.22 0.27 15.14
N ARG A 27 0.81 0.17 16.40
CA ARG A 27 1.24 -0.92 17.29
C ARG A 27 0.69 -2.27 16.80
N TYR A 28 -0.58 -2.30 16.44
CA TYR A 28 -1.23 -3.50 15.88
C TYR A 28 -0.57 -3.92 14.57
N PHE A 29 -0.40 -3.01 13.61
CA PHE A 29 0.19 -3.35 12.32
C PHE A 29 1.68 -3.70 12.42
N SER A 30 2.42 -3.13 13.36
CA SER A 30 3.81 -3.52 13.61
C SER A 30 3.89 -4.96 14.11
N LEU A 31 3.03 -5.33 15.06
CA LEU A 31 2.96 -6.71 15.57
C LEU A 31 2.60 -7.70 14.47
N ALA A 32 1.53 -7.43 13.72
CA ALA A 32 1.04 -8.31 12.67
C ALA A 32 2.07 -8.49 11.53
N SER A 33 2.62 -7.37 11.04
CA SER A 33 3.63 -7.37 9.97
C SER A 33 4.89 -8.09 10.41
N ARG A 34 5.35 -7.85 11.65
CA ARG A 34 6.55 -8.49 12.18
C ARG A 34 6.38 -9.99 12.34
N ILE A 35 5.27 -10.45 12.93
CA ILE A 35 5.02 -11.90 13.09
C ILE A 35 5.01 -12.59 11.72
N ALA A 36 4.29 -12.04 10.75
CA ALA A 36 4.21 -12.65 9.42
C ALA A 36 5.57 -12.73 8.72
N ALA A 37 6.37 -11.67 8.80
CA ALA A 37 7.72 -11.65 8.26
C ALA A 37 8.65 -12.63 8.99
N GLU A 38 8.59 -12.71 10.32
CA GLU A 38 9.40 -13.63 11.13
C GLU A 38 9.05 -15.11 10.84
N MET A 39 7.80 -15.39 10.45
CA MET A 39 7.34 -16.70 10.00
C MET A 39 7.74 -17.03 8.55
N GLY A 40 8.49 -16.14 7.87
CA GLY A 40 9.05 -16.38 6.54
C GLY A 40 8.21 -15.86 5.37
N ALA A 41 7.23 -14.98 5.59
CA ALA A 41 6.61 -14.25 4.50
C ALA A 41 7.64 -13.33 3.81
N HIS A 42 7.59 -13.27 2.48
CA HIS A 42 8.55 -12.52 1.67
C HIS A 42 8.08 -11.10 1.34
N ILE A 43 6.77 -10.88 1.42
CA ILE A 43 6.12 -9.59 1.18
C ILE A 43 5.03 -9.45 2.22
N ILE A 44 4.89 -8.27 2.80
CA ILE A 44 3.77 -7.93 3.69
C ILE A 44 2.85 -6.94 3.00
N LYS A 45 1.56 -7.27 2.98
CA LYS A 45 0.50 -6.31 2.66
C LYS A 45 -0.21 -5.90 3.94
N THR A 46 -0.21 -4.61 4.22
CA THR A 46 -0.87 -4.02 5.40
C THR A 46 -1.64 -2.75 5.03
N TYR A 47 -2.21 -2.05 6.00
CA TYR A 47 -2.87 -0.76 5.78
C TYR A 47 -1.96 0.40 6.20
N TYR A 48 -2.07 1.53 5.51
CA TYR A 48 -1.49 2.79 5.96
C TYR A 48 -2.18 3.26 7.24
N VAL A 49 -1.41 3.90 8.14
CA VAL A 49 -1.91 4.58 9.33
C VAL A 49 -1.30 5.98 9.40
N ASP A 50 -2.08 6.97 9.80
CA ASP A 50 -1.64 8.38 9.73
C ASP A 50 -0.45 8.70 10.62
N THR A 51 -0.33 8.01 11.76
CA THR A 51 0.74 8.24 12.73
C THR A 51 1.57 6.98 12.92
N GLY A 52 2.87 7.07 12.64
CA GLY A 52 3.85 6.04 12.97
C GLY A 52 3.98 4.93 11.93
N PHE A 53 3.46 5.09 10.71
CA PHE A 53 3.59 4.06 9.68
C PHE A 53 5.06 3.82 9.28
N GLU A 54 5.93 4.83 9.39
CA GLU A 54 7.39 4.70 9.24
C GLU A 54 8.02 3.71 10.24
N ARG A 55 7.38 3.52 11.41
CA ARG A 55 7.81 2.50 12.39
C ARG A 55 7.36 1.10 11.98
N VAL A 56 6.24 0.99 11.26
CA VAL A 56 5.76 -0.29 10.72
C VAL A 56 6.71 -0.75 9.62
N THR A 57 7.08 0.15 8.70
CA THR A 57 8.01 -0.13 7.60
C THR A 57 9.41 -0.43 8.14
N ALA A 58 9.96 0.39 9.03
CA ALA A 58 11.27 0.17 9.63
C ALA A 58 11.34 -1.11 10.50
N GLY A 59 10.22 -1.53 11.09
CA GLY A 59 10.13 -2.72 11.93
C GLY A 59 9.95 -4.03 11.16
N CYS A 60 9.69 -3.99 9.86
CA CYS A 60 9.46 -5.17 9.03
C CYS A 60 10.70 -5.47 8.17
N PRO A 61 11.27 -6.68 8.24
CA PRO A 61 12.52 -7.00 7.53
C PRO A 61 12.34 -7.28 6.03
N VAL A 62 11.12 -7.19 5.49
CA VAL A 62 10.78 -7.51 4.10
C VAL A 62 9.89 -6.41 3.50
N PRO A 63 9.78 -6.29 2.17
CA PRO A 63 8.98 -5.26 1.52
C PRO A 63 7.54 -5.19 2.03
N ILE A 64 7.09 -3.97 2.35
CA ILE A 64 5.70 -3.66 2.68
C ILE A 64 5.02 -2.99 1.49
N VAL A 65 3.84 -3.47 1.13
CA VAL A 65 2.90 -2.78 0.23
C VAL A 65 1.64 -2.40 0.99
N ILE A 66 1.10 -1.21 0.71
CA ILE A 66 -0.15 -0.77 1.36
C ILE A 66 -1.39 -1.18 0.57
N ALA A 67 -2.41 -1.65 1.27
CA ALA A 67 -3.73 -1.86 0.69
C ALA A 67 -4.45 -0.51 0.50
N GLY A 68 -5.16 -0.36 -0.62
CA GLY A 68 -5.92 0.87 -0.90
C GLY A 68 -7.10 1.15 0.03
N GLY A 69 -7.59 0.18 0.82
CA GLY A 69 -8.74 0.41 1.70
C GLY A 69 -10.06 0.61 0.93
N LYS A 70 -10.99 1.39 1.52
CA LYS A 70 -12.28 1.76 0.90
C LYS A 70 -12.06 2.80 -0.20
N LYS A 71 -13.06 3.03 -1.06
CA LYS A 71 -13.00 4.13 -2.03
C LYS A 71 -12.89 5.46 -1.28
N LEU A 72 -11.92 6.27 -1.69
CA LEU A 72 -11.71 7.64 -1.28
C LEU A 72 -11.79 8.55 -2.52
N PRO A 73 -11.97 9.87 -2.36
CA PRO A 73 -11.64 10.82 -3.41
C PRO A 73 -10.23 10.58 -3.96
N GLU A 74 -10.04 10.75 -5.26
CA GLU A 74 -8.79 10.40 -5.95
C GLU A 74 -7.59 11.14 -5.36
N GLN A 75 -7.74 12.43 -5.03
CA GLN A 75 -6.68 13.22 -4.41
C GLN A 75 -6.28 12.66 -3.02
N GLU A 76 -7.25 12.23 -2.20
CA GLU A 76 -6.97 11.61 -0.90
C GLU A 76 -6.29 10.24 -1.04
N ALA A 77 -6.70 9.45 -2.04
CA ALA A 77 -6.06 8.17 -2.33
C ALA A 77 -4.60 8.35 -2.82
N LEU A 78 -4.35 9.38 -3.63
CA LEU A 78 -2.99 9.76 -4.04
C LEU A 78 -2.16 10.28 -2.87
N ASP A 79 -2.75 11.04 -1.96
CA ASP A 79 -2.07 11.52 -0.74
C ASP A 79 -1.66 10.37 0.18
N MET A 80 -2.56 9.41 0.39
CA MET A 80 -2.25 8.17 1.11
C MET A 80 -1.14 7.38 0.42
N CYS A 81 -1.16 7.29 -0.92
CA CYS A 81 -0.11 6.65 -1.71
C CYS A 81 1.25 7.32 -1.45
N TYR A 82 1.32 8.64 -1.64
CA TYR A 82 2.53 9.43 -1.47
C TYR A 82 3.12 9.27 -0.07
N LYS A 83 2.30 9.47 0.97
CA LYS A 83 2.75 9.35 2.37
C LYS A 83 3.26 7.95 2.68
N ALA A 84 2.60 6.90 2.20
CA ALA A 84 3.06 5.54 2.43
C ALA A 84 4.42 5.27 1.77
N ILE A 85 4.61 5.72 0.52
CA ILE A 85 5.89 5.57 -0.20
C ILE A 85 7.00 6.38 0.49
N ASP A 86 6.73 7.64 0.82
CA ASP A 86 7.67 8.53 1.54
C ASP A 86 8.10 7.94 2.90
N GLN A 87 7.20 7.26 3.58
CA GLN A 87 7.44 6.59 4.86
C GLN A 87 7.98 5.14 4.71
N GLY A 88 8.42 4.74 3.52
CA GLY A 88 9.18 3.51 3.30
C GLY A 88 8.37 2.30 2.83
N ALA A 89 7.11 2.45 2.41
CA ALA A 89 6.44 1.39 1.68
C ALA A 89 7.13 1.14 0.33
N SER A 90 7.23 -0.12 -0.06
CA SER A 90 7.80 -0.56 -1.34
C SER A 90 6.80 -0.55 -2.50
N GLY A 91 5.55 -0.15 -2.25
CA GLY A 91 4.50 -0.10 -3.27
C GLY A 91 3.09 -0.05 -2.71
N VAL A 92 2.11 -0.18 -3.60
CA VAL A 92 0.69 -0.20 -3.27
C VAL A 92 -0.04 -1.36 -3.95
N ASP A 93 -1.05 -1.90 -3.26
CA ASP A 93 -2.01 -2.87 -3.78
C ASP A 93 -3.41 -2.23 -3.70
N MET A 94 -3.69 -1.39 -4.69
CA MET A 94 -4.93 -0.62 -4.79
C MET A 94 -5.96 -1.33 -5.67
N GLY A 95 -7.07 -1.75 -5.05
CA GLY A 95 -8.25 -2.21 -5.78
C GLY A 95 -9.24 -1.07 -6.01
N ARG A 96 -10.13 -0.85 -5.03
CA ARG A 96 -11.29 0.05 -5.15
C ARG A 96 -10.93 1.48 -5.58
N ASN A 97 -9.82 2.02 -5.10
CA ASN A 97 -9.38 3.37 -5.49
C ASN A 97 -8.96 3.49 -6.96
N ILE A 98 -8.67 2.38 -7.65
CA ILE A 98 -8.45 2.36 -9.10
C ILE A 98 -9.77 2.07 -9.82
N PHE A 99 -10.35 0.88 -9.63
CA PHE A 99 -11.45 0.41 -10.48
C PHE A 99 -12.81 1.07 -10.18
N GLN A 100 -12.98 1.73 -9.03
CA GLN A 100 -14.18 2.53 -8.73
C GLN A 100 -13.95 4.03 -8.97
N SER A 101 -12.78 4.42 -9.50
CA SER A 101 -12.58 5.80 -9.98
C SER A 101 -13.38 6.04 -11.26
N GLU A 102 -13.79 7.29 -11.48
CA GLU A 102 -14.41 7.71 -12.74
C GLU A 102 -13.45 7.60 -13.93
N ALA A 103 -12.14 7.64 -13.70
CA ALA A 103 -11.11 7.49 -14.72
C ALA A 103 -10.00 6.52 -14.25
N PRO A 104 -10.24 5.19 -14.28
CA PRO A 104 -9.32 4.20 -13.73
C PRO A 104 -7.91 4.23 -14.35
N ILE A 105 -7.81 4.48 -15.66
CA ILE A 105 -6.51 4.56 -16.36
C ILE A 105 -5.74 5.80 -15.93
N ALA A 106 -6.40 6.96 -15.84
CA ALA A 106 -5.80 8.20 -15.32
C ALA A 106 -5.30 8.00 -13.88
N MET A 107 -6.10 7.33 -13.04
CA MET A 107 -5.74 7.04 -11.66
C MET A 107 -4.54 6.09 -11.58
N LEU A 108 -4.48 5.06 -12.43
CA LEU A 108 -3.34 4.14 -12.48
C LEU A 108 -2.04 4.87 -12.88
N LYS A 109 -2.10 5.76 -13.88
CA LYS A 109 -0.95 6.60 -14.28
C LYS A 109 -0.50 7.52 -13.16
N ALA A 110 -1.43 8.16 -12.45
CA ALA A 110 -1.12 9.03 -11.31
C ALA A 110 -0.47 8.25 -10.15
N VAL A 111 -0.99 7.07 -9.80
CA VAL A 111 -0.37 6.20 -8.79
C VAL A 111 1.03 5.74 -9.22
N HIS A 112 1.20 5.35 -10.50
CA HIS A 112 2.51 4.99 -11.05
C HIS A 112 3.52 6.14 -10.94
N ALA A 113 3.10 7.38 -11.22
CA ALA A 113 3.94 8.55 -11.10
C ALA A 113 4.46 8.77 -9.68
N ILE A 114 3.66 8.48 -8.65
CA ILE A 114 4.11 8.51 -7.25
C ILE A 114 5.08 7.35 -6.97
N VAL A 115 4.63 6.10 -7.21
CA VAL A 115 5.35 4.89 -6.78
C VAL A 115 6.70 4.71 -7.50
N HIS A 116 6.75 5.05 -8.79
CA HIS A 116 7.93 4.82 -9.64
C HIS A 116 8.56 6.10 -10.18
N GLY A 117 7.81 7.21 -10.25
CA GLY A 117 8.28 8.49 -10.78
C GLY A 117 8.77 9.47 -9.71
N GLY A 118 8.56 9.18 -8.42
CA GLY A 118 8.94 10.09 -7.32
C GLY A 118 8.11 11.37 -7.27
N GLU A 119 6.93 11.39 -7.90
CA GLU A 119 6.06 12.56 -7.89
C GLU A 119 5.31 12.71 -6.57
N ASN A 120 5.02 13.95 -6.21
CA ASN A 120 4.20 14.26 -5.05
C ASN A 120 2.69 14.20 -5.36
N THR A 121 1.86 14.27 -4.32
CA THR A 121 0.39 14.24 -4.42
C THR A 121 -0.15 15.25 -5.42
N GLU A 122 0.34 16.50 -5.38
CA GLU A 122 -0.16 17.59 -6.21
C GLU A 122 0.06 17.30 -7.70
N LYS A 123 1.29 16.98 -8.09
CA LYS A 123 1.63 16.70 -9.49
C LYS A 123 0.94 15.43 -10.01
N ALA A 124 0.86 14.40 -9.19
CA ALA A 124 0.13 13.18 -9.54
C ALA A 124 -1.36 13.45 -9.76
N TYR A 125 -1.96 14.33 -8.95
CA TYR A 125 -3.36 14.71 -9.13
C TYR A 125 -3.57 15.58 -10.38
N GLN A 126 -2.64 16.48 -10.70
CA GLN A 126 -2.69 17.22 -11.98
C GLN A 126 -2.59 16.29 -13.18
N LEU A 127 -1.72 15.27 -13.11
CA LEU A 127 -1.64 14.22 -14.13
C LEU A 127 -2.97 13.47 -14.27
N TYR A 128 -3.60 13.10 -13.14
CA TYR A 128 -4.93 12.49 -13.16
C TYR A 128 -5.97 13.37 -13.87
N LEU A 129 -6.02 14.67 -13.54
CA LEU A 129 -6.97 15.61 -14.15
C LEU A 129 -6.71 15.80 -15.64
N HIS A 130 -5.45 15.87 -16.06
CA HIS A 130 -5.09 15.95 -17.47
C HIS A 130 -5.56 14.70 -18.24
N GLU A 131 -5.22 13.51 -17.73
CA GLU A 131 -5.55 12.22 -18.35
C GLU A 131 -7.05 11.89 -18.32
N LYS A 132 -7.80 12.40 -17.33
CA LYS A 132 -9.25 12.25 -17.25
C LYS A 132 -9.99 13.02 -18.34
N ASN A 133 -9.42 14.14 -18.79
CA ASN A 133 -10.05 15.08 -19.72
C ASN A 133 -9.48 14.97 -21.15
N ALA A 134 -8.47 14.12 -21.37
CA ALA A 134 -7.87 13.84 -22.67
C ALA A 134 -8.66 12.75 -23.41
#